data_AF-A0A7T3T1C5-F1
#
_entry.id   AF-A0A7T3T1C5-F1
#
_cell.length_a   1.000
_cell.length_b   1.000
_cell.length_c   1.000
_cell.angle_alpha   90.00
_cell.angle_beta   90.00
_cell.angle_gamma   90.00
#
_symmetry.space_group_name_H-M   'P 1'
#
loop_
_entity.id
_entity.type
_entity.pdbx_description
1 polymer ?
#
loop_
_entity_poly.entity_id
_entity_poly.type
_entity_poly.pdbx_seq_one_letter_code
_entity_poly.pdbx_strand_id
1 'polypeptide(L)'
;MKRFFSLILLIVVSLFSFNVISQNVEANQLDYASLDVLIPNGKRQLVLGDFDSLGRATFAHIQLQDKDEPIKQREPQINFDPKGWHNYKMSYGTEGKKDFLFHRGHLIGYQFSGLTNEGRNLVQLTAWTNIGNYSGVDDTNPEGMFYYEKRLDNWLAIHPNFWLDYKVTPIYTGDELVPRQIILRYVGVDENGNLLPINFSSDKEITDEYGITTVTLENYSKNANIDYLTGMAEPSLVPTETLEQEDTKELEDANLAKVVYIARQGKADVYWYSKDNMPANTNFSRVIEMSEADALSIGKRHTSKE
;
A
#
# COMPACT_ATOMS: atom_id res chain seq x y z
N MET A 1 -41.23 -60.41 71.77
CA MET A 1 -39.87 -59.85 71.55
C MET A 1 -39.19 -60.56 70.40
N LYS A 2 -39.14 -59.95 69.22
CA LYS A 2 -38.05 -60.04 68.22
C LYS A 2 -38.45 -59.16 67.03
N ARG A 3 -37.59 -58.18 66.75
CA ARG A 3 -37.74 -57.10 65.77
C ARG A 3 -37.44 -57.64 64.37
N PHE A 4 -38.28 -57.33 63.39
CA PHE A 4 -37.90 -57.36 61.98
C PHE A 4 -37.82 -55.90 61.50
N PHE A 5 -36.60 -55.41 61.30
CA PHE A 5 -36.35 -54.14 60.62
C PHE A 5 -36.32 -54.41 59.12
N SER A 6 -37.21 -53.75 58.38
CA SER A 6 -37.17 -53.67 56.93
C SER A 6 -36.04 -52.71 56.52
N LEU A 7 -35.12 -53.17 55.67
CA LEU A 7 -34.02 -52.37 55.14
C LEU A 7 -34.51 -51.68 53.86
N ILE A 8 -34.90 -50.41 53.95
CA ILE A 8 -35.16 -49.56 52.77
C ILE A 8 -33.86 -48.84 52.44
N LEU A 9 -33.24 -49.21 51.31
CA LEU A 9 -32.09 -48.52 50.75
C LEU A 9 -32.60 -47.28 49.99
N LEU A 10 -32.43 -46.10 50.59
CA LEU A 10 -32.74 -44.81 49.95
C LEU A 10 -31.52 -44.38 49.11
N ILE A 11 -31.59 -44.49 47.79
CA ILE A 11 -30.58 -43.93 46.89
C ILE A 11 -30.88 -42.45 46.73
N VAL A 12 -30.09 -41.59 47.38
CA VAL A 12 -30.10 -40.14 47.16
C VAL A 12 -29.20 -39.86 45.96
N VAL A 13 -29.78 -39.65 44.78
CA VAL A 13 -29.06 -39.12 43.61
C VAL A 13 -28.95 -37.61 43.80
N SER A 14 -27.76 -37.14 44.18
CA SER A 14 -27.44 -35.71 44.22
C SER A 14 -27.22 -35.20 42.79
N LEU A 15 -28.25 -34.57 42.20
CA LEU A 15 -28.11 -33.78 40.98
C LEU A 15 -27.37 -32.48 41.33
N PHE A 16 -26.05 -32.47 41.12
CA PHE A 16 -25.28 -31.23 41.07
C PHE A 16 -25.57 -30.54 39.74
N SER A 17 -26.46 -29.54 39.75
CA SER A 17 -26.58 -28.59 38.65
C SER A 17 -25.36 -27.68 38.65
N PHE A 18 -24.45 -27.92 37.71
CA PHE A 18 -23.42 -26.95 37.36
C PHE A 18 -24.11 -25.73 36.74
N ASN A 19 -24.26 -24.66 37.52
CA ASN A 19 -24.48 -23.34 36.94
C ASN A 19 -23.17 -22.94 36.25
N VAL A 20 -23.12 -23.15 34.93
CA VAL A 20 -22.12 -22.49 34.10
C VAL A 20 -22.48 -21.01 34.14
N ILE A 21 -21.73 -20.24 34.94
CA ILE A 21 -21.72 -18.79 34.83
C ILE A 21 -21.06 -18.52 33.48
N SER A 22 -21.87 -18.31 32.46
CA SER A 22 -21.41 -17.78 31.20
C SER A 22 -21.01 -16.34 31.49
N GLN A 23 -19.71 -16.10 31.70
CA GLN A 23 -19.19 -14.76 31.58
C GLN A 23 -19.41 -14.36 30.12
N ASN A 24 -20.38 -13.46 29.90
CA ASN A 24 -20.44 -12.70 28.67
C ASN A 24 -19.14 -11.89 28.63
N VAL A 25 -18.14 -12.42 27.94
CA VAL A 25 -17.06 -11.60 27.40
C VAL A 25 -17.77 -10.75 26.35
N GLU A 26 -18.09 -9.50 26.70
CA GLU A 26 -18.37 -8.50 25.67
C GLU A 26 -17.20 -8.58 24.70
N ALA A 27 -17.46 -8.98 23.46
CA ALA A 27 -16.45 -8.91 22.42
C ALA A 27 -15.96 -7.47 22.42
N ASN A 28 -14.66 -7.25 22.68
CA ASN A 28 -14.04 -5.94 22.58
C ASN A 28 -14.41 -5.36 21.22
N GLN A 29 -15.39 -4.46 21.19
CA GLN A 29 -15.85 -3.86 19.96
C GLN A 29 -14.77 -2.86 19.57
N LEU A 30 -14.14 -3.10 18.42
CA LEU A 30 -13.06 -2.28 17.91
C LEU A 30 -13.53 -0.81 17.83
N ASP A 31 -12.79 0.11 18.44
CA ASP A 31 -13.08 1.53 18.34
C ASP A 31 -12.47 2.08 17.03
N TYR A 32 -13.17 1.87 15.91
CA TYR A 32 -12.73 2.34 14.60
C TYR A 32 -12.41 3.83 14.55
N ALA A 33 -13.14 4.66 15.30
CA ALA A 33 -12.93 6.10 15.31
C ALA A 33 -11.57 6.45 15.94
N SER A 34 -11.18 5.78 17.02
CA SER A 34 -9.85 5.95 17.62
C SER A 34 -8.70 5.48 16.72
N LEU A 35 -8.99 4.51 15.83
CA LEU A 35 -8.02 3.93 14.90
C LEU A 35 -7.93 4.68 13.55
N ASP A 36 -8.77 5.69 13.37
CA ASP A 36 -8.91 6.46 12.13
C ASP A 36 -9.31 5.56 10.94
N VAL A 37 -10.25 4.64 11.18
CA VAL A 37 -10.86 3.72 10.20
C VAL A 37 -12.35 4.08 10.07
N LEU A 38 -12.92 4.06 8.87
CA LEU A 38 -14.36 4.31 8.71
C LEU A 38 -15.16 3.15 9.32
N ILE A 39 -16.21 3.49 10.08
CA ILE A 39 -17.08 2.47 10.69
C ILE A 39 -17.72 1.64 9.56
N PRO A 40 -17.50 0.31 9.52
CA PRO A 40 -18.07 -0.53 8.48
C PRO A 40 -19.61 -0.51 8.53
N ASN A 41 -20.23 -0.21 7.40
CA ASN A 41 -21.70 -0.15 7.28
C ASN A 41 -22.24 -0.95 6.08
N GLY A 42 -21.38 -1.76 5.44
CA GLY A 42 -21.73 -2.60 4.31
C GLY A 42 -21.99 -1.84 3.00
N LYS A 43 -21.59 -0.57 2.91
CA LYS A 43 -21.70 0.26 1.71
C LYS A 43 -20.41 1.02 1.45
N ARG A 44 -20.17 1.36 0.19
CA ARG A 44 -19.11 2.29 -0.20
C ARG A 44 -19.24 3.61 0.57
N GLN A 45 -18.15 4.06 1.17
CA GLN A 45 -18.04 5.34 1.87
C GLN A 45 -16.90 6.14 1.27
N LEU A 46 -17.10 7.43 1.04
CA LEU A 46 -16.05 8.36 0.63
C LEU A 46 -16.25 9.67 1.40
N VAL A 47 -15.30 9.99 2.26
CA VAL A 47 -15.30 11.18 3.12
C VAL A 47 -14.12 12.05 2.70
N LEU A 48 -14.40 13.30 2.36
CA LEU A 48 -13.39 14.28 2.02
C LEU A 48 -13.36 15.33 3.12
N GLY A 49 -12.16 15.66 3.59
CA GLY A 49 -11.99 16.76 4.51
C GLY A 49 -12.35 18.09 3.85
N ASP A 50 -12.90 19.00 4.64
CA ASP A 50 -13.11 20.37 4.19
C ASP A 50 -11.76 21.02 3.87
N PHE A 51 -11.78 22.01 2.98
CA PHE A 51 -10.61 22.85 2.80
C PHE A 51 -10.25 23.52 4.12
N ASP A 52 -8.95 23.62 4.41
CA ASP A 52 -8.50 24.39 5.56
C ASP A 52 -8.61 25.91 5.32
N SER A 53 -8.15 26.70 6.30
CA SER A 53 -8.20 28.17 6.23
C SER A 53 -7.41 28.80 5.07
N LEU A 54 -6.47 28.06 4.46
CA LEU A 54 -5.71 28.49 3.29
C LEU A 54 -6.31 27.96 1.98
N GLY A 55 -7.40 27.20 2.06
CA GLY A 55 -8.07 26.59 0.93
C GLY A 55 -7.38 25.30 0.45
N ARG A 56 -6.58 24.63 1.29
CA ARG A 56 -5.84 23.40 0.96
C ARG A 56 -6.69 22.18 1.27
N ALA A 57 -6.55 21.12 0.45
CA ALA A 57 -7.18 19.83 0.75
C ALA A 57 -6.55 19.23 2.02
N THR A 58 -7.36 18.55 2.85
CA THR A 58 -6.93 18.12 4.19
C THR A 58 -6.82 16.61 4.33
N PHE A 59 -7.77 15.85 3.79
CA PHE A 59 -7.68 14.40 3.64
C PHE A 59 -8.75 13.89 2.68
N ALA A 60 -8.57 12.67 2.21
CA ALA A 60 -9.62 11.88 1.58
C ALA A 60 -9.57 10.45 2.16
N HIS A 61 -10.74 9.90 2.51
CA HIS A 61 -10.87 8.61 3.19
C HIS A 61 -11.97 7.81 2.52
N ILE A 62 -11.64 6.62 2.05
CA ILE A 62 -12.56 5.73 1.35
C ILE A 62 -12.64 4.38 2.05
N GLN A 63 -13.83 3.79 2.05
CA GLN A 63 -14.03 2.37 2.32
C GLN A 63 -14.85 1.76 1.19
N LEU A 64 -14.33 0.75 0.51
CA LEU A 64 -14.94 0.18 -0.70
C LEU A 64 -14.58 -1.28 -0.92
N GLN A 65 -15.37 -1.98 -1.74
CA GLN A 65 -15.02 -3.28 -2.33
C GLN A 65 -14.64 -3.13 -3.81
N ASP A 66 -14.08 -4.18 -4.42
CA ASP A 66 -13.76 -4.27 -5.85
C ASP A 66 -14.94 -3.86 -6.76
N LYS A 67 -16.15 -4.35 -6.44
CA LYS A 67 -17.38 -4.04 -7.21
C LYS A 67 -17.80 -2.56 -7.17
N ASP A 68 -17.26 -1.78 -6.24
CA ASP A 68 -17.61 -0.37 -6.04
C ASP A 68 -16.75 0.57 -6.90
N GLU A 69 -15.73 0.04 -7.58
CA GLU A 69 -14.85 0.80 -8.45
C GLU A 69 -15.59 1.36 -9.68
N PRO A 70 -15.22 2.56 -10.18
CA PRO A 70 -15.93 3.18 -11.28
C PRO A 70 -15.79 2.41 -12.59
N ILE A 71 -16.92 2.07 -13.19
CA ILE A 71 -16.98 1.46 -14.54
C ILE A 71 -16.80 2.52 -15.64
N LYS A 72 -17.11 3.78 -15.34
CA LYS A 72 -17.00 4.88 -16.30
C LYS A 72 -15.54 5.26 -16.51
N GLN A 73 -15.15 5.49 -17.76
CA GLN A 73 -13.87 6.12 -18.04
C GLN A 73 -13.82 7.51 -17.41
N ARG A 74 -12.66 7.82 -16.83
CA ARG A 74 -12.38 9.13 -16.27
C ARG A 74 -12.46 10.20 -17.35
N GLU A 75 -12.95 11.36 -16.98
CA GLU A 75 -12.89 12.54 -17.83
C GLU A 75 -11.42 12.86 -18.18
N PRO A 76 -11.11 13.15 -19.45
CA PRO A 76 -9.73 13.26 -19.90
C PRO A 76 -8.97 14.45 -19.30
N GLN A 77 -9.67 15.43 -18.73
CA GLN A 77 -9.10 16.67 -18.23
C GLN A 77 -9.54 16.96 -16.79
N ILE A 78 -8.57 17.35 -15.97
CA ILE A 78 -8.80 17.99 -14.68
C ILE A 78 -8.74 19.51 -14.91
N ASN A 79 -9.79 20.21 -14.51
CA ASN A 79 -9.98 21.65 -14.64
C ASN A 79 -9.76 22.39 -13.30
N PHE A 80 -9.79 21.68 -12.17
CA PHE A 80 -9.54 22.28 -10.87
C PHE A 80 -8.05 22.47 -10.63
N ASP A 81 -7.63 23.68 -10.27
CA ASP A 81 -6.26 23.99 -9.90
C ASP A 81 -6.16 24.08 -8.36
N PRO A 82 -5.40 23.18 -7.71
CA PRO A 82 -5.19 23.27 -6.26
C PRO A 82 -4.42 24.52 -5.88
N LYS A 83 -4.37 24.84 -4.59
CA LYS A 83 -3.56 25.94 -4.11
C LYS A 83 -2.08 25.72 -4.45
N GLY A 84 -1.41 26.81 -4.79
CA GLY A 84 -0.02 26.80 -5.25
C GLY A 84 0.17 26.34 -6.69
N TRP A 85 -0.90 26.05 -7.46
CA TRP A 85 -0.77 25.46 -8.79
C TRP A 85 0.07 26.29 -9.77
N HIS A 86 1.27 25.77 -10.02
CA HIS A 86 2.15 26.16 -11.12
C HIS A 86 2.66 24.88 -11.79
N ASN A 87 2.82 24.88 -13.12
CA ASN A 87 3.34 23.71 -13.80
C ASN A 87 4.40 24.07 -14.84
N TYR A 88 5.45 23.25 -14.89
CA TYR A 88 6.67 23.49 -15.63
C TYR A 88 7.06 22.22 -16.36
N LYS A 89 7.57 22.34 -17.59
CA LYS A 89 8.24 21.22 -18.24
C LYS A 89 9.70 21.18 -17.81
N MET A 90 10.05 20.19 -16.99
CA MET A 90 11.41 20.00 -16.47
C MET A 90 12.15 18.94 -17.28
N SER A 91 13.45 19.16 -17.46
CA SER A 91 14.31 18.15 -18.08
C SER A 91 14.50 16.96 -17.14
N TYR A 92 14.65 15.77 -17.70
CA TYR A 92 15.04 14.57 -16.97
C TYR A 92 15.89 13.67 -17.86
N GLY A 93 16.73 12.87 -17.22
CA GLY A 93 17.73 12.03 -17.89
C GLY A 93 18.80 12.83 -18.62
N THR A 94 19.66 12.12 -19.35
CA THR A 94 20.77 12.67 -20.13
C THR A 94 20.39 13.05 -21.57
N GLU A 95 19.22 12.59 -22.04
CA GLU A 95 18.77 12.77 -23.43
C GLU A 95 18.01 14.10 -23.68
N GLY A 96 17.95 15.00 -22.69
CA GLY A 96 17.25 16.29 -22.84
C GLY A 96 15.73 16.17 -22.96
N LYS A 97 15.16 15.02 -22.60
CA LYS A 97 13.70 14.80 -22.52
C LYS A 97 13.10 15.75 -21.49
N LYS A 98 11.86 16.20 -21.73
CA LYS A 98 11.12 17.10 -20.84
C LYS A 98 9.68 16.63 -20.68
N ASP A 99 9.19 16.68 -19.45
CA ASP A 99 7.78 16.48 -19.15
C ASP A 99 7.35 17.40 -17.99
N PHE A 100 6.04 17.48 -17.74
CA PHE A 100 5.48 18.27 -16.67
C PHE A 100 5.93 17.76 -15.30
N LEU A 101 6.49 18.66 -14.49
CA LEU A 101 6.92 18.36 -13.13
C LEU A 101 5.74 18.03 -12.24
N PHE A 102 4.66 18.81 -12.33
CA PHE A 102 3.53 18.71 -11.42
C PHE A 102 2.32 18.09 -12.06
N HIS A 103 1.66 17.24 -11.30
CA HIS A 103 0.34 16.71 -11.57
C HIS A 103 -0.66 17.27 -10.56
N ARG A 104 -1.91 17.39 -10.99
CA ARG A 104 -3.06 17.52 -10.08
C ARG A 104 -3.30 16.14 -9.49
N GLY A 105 -2.48 15.80 -8.49
CA GLY A 105 -2.44 14.50 -7.86
C GLY A 105 -3.70 14.26 -7.06
N HIS A 106 -4.28 13.08 -7.21
CA HIS A 106 -5.44 12.70 -6.41
C HIS A 106 -4.97 12.28 -5.02
N LEU A 107 -5.74 12.60 -3.97
CA LEU A 107 -5.53 11.97 -2.67
C LEU A 107 -6.00 10.51 -2.72
N ILE A 108 -7.23 10.25 -3.17
CA ILE A 108 -7.72 8.91 -3.52
C ILE A 108 -7.84 8.81 -5.03
N GLY A 109 -7.02 7.93 -5.64
CA GLY A 109 -6.99 7.67 -7.07
C GLY A 109 -8.38 7.42 -7.69
N TYR A 110 -8.52 7.77 -8.97
CA TYR A 110 -9.80 7.66 -9.68
C TYR A 110 -10.38 6.25 -9.64
N GLN A 111 -9.53 5.21 -9.74
CA GLN A 111 -9.93 3.80 -9.69
C GLN A 111 -10.75 3.48 -8.43
N PHE A 112 -10.54 4.20 -7.33
CA PHE A 112 -11.31 4.02 -6.10
C PHE A 112 -12.40 5.10 -5.92
N SER A 113 -12.05 6.37 -6.15
CA SER A 113 -12.92 7.50 -5.83
C SER A 113 -13.98 7.80 -6.90
N GLY A 114 -13.66 7.56 -8.18
CA GLY A 114 -14.44 8.04 -9.32
C GLY A 114 -14.50 9.56 -9.47
N LEU A 115 -13.64 10.29 -8.74
CA LEU A 115 -13.61 11.76 -8.77
C LEU A 115 -12.56 12.23 -9.79
N THR A 116 -12.92 13.22 -10.62
CA THR A 116 -11.96 13.87 -11.53
C THR A 116 -11.60 15.29 -11.07
N ASN A 117 -12.62 16.09 -10.71
CA ASN A 117 -12.53 17.55 -10.59
C ASN A 117 -12.87 18.06 -9.18
N GLU A 118 -12.89 17.17 -8.19
CA GLU A 118 -13.19 17.49 -6.80
C GLU A 118 -11.94 18.02 -6.10
N GLY A 119 -11.91 19.33 -5.82
CA GLY A 119 -10.74 20.00 -5.28
C GLY A 119 -10.30 19.52 -3.90
N ARG A 120 -11.20 18.99 -3.07
CA ARG A 120 -10.85 18.38 -1.78
C ARG A 120 -10.08 17.06 -1.93
N ASN A 121 -10.05 16.49 -3.14
CA ASN A 121 -9.31 15.29 -3.48
C ASN A 121 -8.09 15.59 -4.38
N LEU A 122 -7.69 16.86 -4.54
CA LEU A 122 -6.61 17.26 -5.44
C LEU A 122 -5.58 18.13 -4.73
N VAL A 123 -4.31 17.78 -4.91
CA VAL A 123 -3.16 18.57 -4.47
C VAL A 123 -2.10 18.64 -5.57
N GLN A 124 -1.17 19.58 -5.46
CA GLN A 124 -0.01 19.64 -6.34
C GLN A 124 1.01 18.59 -5.91
N LEU A 125 1.17 17.53 -6.72
CA LEU A 125 2.19 16.49 -6.53
C LEU A 125 3.18 16.51 -7.67
N THR A 126 4.42 16.17 -7.41
CA THR A 126 5.36 15.88 -8.49
C THR A 126 4.90 14.64 -9.27
N ALA A 127 5.28 14.55 -10.55
CA ALA A 127 5.08 13.34 -11.34
C ALA A 127 5.74 12.12 -10.68
N TRP A 128 6.92 12.33 -10.09
CA TRP A 128 7.67 11.32 -9.33
C TRP A 128 6.84 10.74 -8.18
N THR A 129 6.33 11.60 -7.29
CA THR A 129 5.53 11.15 -6.14
C THR A 129 4.14 10.66 -6.56
N ASN A 130 3.54 11.19 -7.62
CA ASN A 130 2.21 10.76 -8.06
C ASN A 130 2.26 9.38 -8.77
N ILE A 131 3.09 9.26 -9.82
CA ILE A 131 3.08 8.11 -10.74
C ILE A 131 4.41 7.35 -10.80
N GLY A 132 5.35 7.63 -9.89
CA GLY A 132 6.60 6.89 -9.76
C GLY A 132 7.67 7.26 -10.79
N ASN A 133 7.40 8.18 -11.72
CA ASN A 133 8.31 8.49 -12.82
C ASN A 133 8.16 9.94 -13.29
N TYR A 134 9.14 10.44 -14.04
CA TYR A 134 9.09 11.76 -14.68
C TYR A 134 8.12 11.82 -15.86
N SER A 135 7.91 10.69 -16.56
CA SER A 135 7.06 10.57 -17.73
C SER A 135 6.48 9.16 -17.82
N GLY A 136 5.18 9.04 -18.10
CA GLY A 136 4.48 7.76 -18.01
C GLY A 136 4.38 7.26 -16.57
N VAL A 137 3.75 6.10 -16.39
CA VAL A 137 3.55 5.49 -15.06
C VAL A 137 4.61 4.44 -14.77
N ASP A 138 5.00 4.32 -13.51
CA ASP A 138 5.87 3.26 -12.98
C ASP A 138 5.26 2.71 -11.68
N ASP A 139 4.81 1.45 -11.72
CA ASP A 139 4.25 0.74 -10.57
C ASP A 139 5.29 -0.02 -9.75
N THR A 140 6.58 0.11 -10.09
CA THR A 140 7.70 -0.53 -9.39
C THR A 140 8.40 0.38 -8.40
N ASN A 141 8.23 1.70 -8.53
CA ASN A 141 8.86 2.69 -7.65
C ASN A 141 8.06 2.92 -6.34
N PRO A 142 8.55 2.47 -5.17
CA PRO A 142 7.86 2.63 -3.88
C PRO A 142 7.85 4.08 -3.36
N GLU A 143 8.46 5.03 -4.06
CA GLU A 143 8.34 6.46 -3.75
C GLU A 143 7.10 7.10 -4.40
N GLY A 144 6.46 6.41 -5.34
CA GLY A 144 5.25 6.86 -6.02
C GLY A 144 3.98 6.31 -5.37
N MET A 145 2.92 7.12 -5.31
CA MET A 145 1.59 6.69 -4.86
C MET A 145 1.05 5.54 -5.71
N PHE A 146 1.27 5.60 -7.03
CA PHE A 146 0.79 4.58 -7.97
C PHE A 146 1.26 3.15 -7.63
N TYR A 147 2.46 2.99 -7.05
CA TYR A 147 2.96 1.69 -6.57
C TYR A 147 1.99 1.05 -5.56
N TYR A 148 1.51 1.82 -4.59
CA TYR A 148 0.64 1.34 -3.52
C TYR A 148 -0.78 1.21 -4.02
N GLU A 149 -1.31 2.21 -4.74
CA GLU A 149 -2.66 2.16 -5.29
C GLU A 149 -2.84 0.94 -6.21
N LYS A 150 -1.85 0.64 -7.06
CA LYS A 150 -1.95 -0.54 -7.94
C LYS A 150 -1.99 -1.85 -7.18
N ARG A 151 -1.30 -1.94 -6.04
CA ARG A 151 -1.28 -3.14 -5.20
C ARG A 151 -2.54 -3.27 -4.35
N LEU A 152 -3.11 -2.15 -3.89
CA LEU A 152 -4.41 -2.11 -3.21
C LEU A 152 -5.55 -2.52 -4.14
N ASP A 153 -5.54 -2.04 -5.38
CA ASP A 153 -6.44 -2.46 -6.47
C ASP A 153 -6.35 -3.98 -6.71
N ASN A 154 -5.14 -4.52 -6.86
CA ASN A 154 -4.94 -5.96 -6.99
C ASN A 154 -5.41 -6.74 -5.75
N TRP A 155 -5.23 -6.19 -4.53
CA TRP A 155 -5.68 -6.81 -3.29
C TRP A 155 -7.20 -6.89 -3.22
N LEU A 156 -7.92 -5.83 -3.63
CA LEU A 156 -9.37 -5.83 -3.76
C LEU A 156 -9.85 -6.90 -4.76
N ALA A 157 -9.22 -6.97 -5.93
CA ALA A 157 -9.60 -7.91 -6.99
C ALA A 157 -9.50 -9.39 -6.56
N ILE A 158 -8.50 -9.75 -5.73
CA ILE A 158 -8.34 -11.12 -5.23
C ILE A 158 -9.14 -11.39 -3.93
N HIS A 159 -9.73 -10.35 -3.32
CA HIS A 159 -10.56 -10.43 -2.12
C HIS A 159 -11.93 -9.71 -2.31
N PRO A 160 -12.77 -10.15 -3.25
CA PRO A 160 -13.96 -9.40 -3.67
C PRO A 160 -15.04 -9.20 -2.58
N ASN A 161 -14.97 -9.98 -1.48
CA ASN A 161 -15.88 -9.88 -0.35
C ASN A 161 -15.33 -9.01 0.80
N PHE A 162 -14.05 -8.63 0.75
CA PHE A 162 -13.45 -7.77 1.76
C PHE A 162 -13.53 -6.30 1.33
N TRP A 163 -13.48 -5.43 2.32
CA TRP A 163 -13.41 -4.00 2.14
C TRP A 163 -11.98 -3.54 2.28
N LEU A 164 -11.57 -2.58 1.46
CA LEU A 164 -10.40 -1.76 1.71
C LEU A 164 -10.86 -0.50 2.44
N ASP A 165 -10.27 -0.19 3.59
CA ASP A 165 -10.28 1.14 4.19
C ASP A 165 -8.96 1.83 3.86
N TYR A 166 -9.02 2.99 3.20
CA TYR A 166 -7.85 3.71 2.68
C TYR A 166 -8.02 5.21 2.88
N LYS A 167 -7.07 5.82 3.59
CA LYS A 167 -7.01 7.25 3.86
C LYS A 167 -5.72 7.84 3.33
N VAL A 168 -5.83 9.00 2.71
CA VAL A 168 -4.69 9.79 2.25
C VAL A 168 -4.74 11.19 2.83
N THR A 169 -3.62 11.59 3.45
CA THR A 169 -3.48 12.86 4.17
C THR A 169 -2.27 13.63 3.66
N PRO A 170 -2.45 14.79 3.00
CA PRO A 170 -1.36 15.71 2.70
C PRO A 170 -0.84 16.42 3.96
N ILE A 171 0.49 16.49 4.08
CA ILE A 171 1.16 17.14 5.21
C ILE A 171 1.86 18.41 4.74
N TYR A 172 1.45 19.53 5.32
CA TYR A 172 1.98 20.86 5.03
C TYR A 172 2.81 21.38 6.21
N THR A 173 3.81 22.24 5.94
CA THR A 173 4.51 22.98 7.00
C THR A 173 4.03 24.42 7.03
N GLY A 174 3.44 24.86 8.15
CA GLY A 174 2.96 26.23 8.29
C GLY A 174 1.99 26.65 7.16
N ASP A 175 2.31 27.76 6.51
CA ASP A 175 1.49 28.36 5.45
C ASP A 175 1.80 27.82 4.04
N GLU A 176 2.57 26.73 3.93
CA GLU A 176 2.91 26.13 2.65
C GLU A 176 1.68 25.68 1.86
N LEU A 177 1.59 26.07 0.58
CA LEU A 177 0.46 25.72 -0.27
C LEU A 177 0.60 24.33 -0.90
N VAL A 178 1.81 23.79 -0.97
CA VAL A 178 2.12 22.46 -1.50
C VAL A 178 2.53 21.55 -0.34
N PRO A 179 1.98 20.31 -0.24
CA PRO A 179 2.35 19.42 0.84
C PRO A 179 3.79 18.94 0.67
N ARG A 180 4.53 18.80 1.78
CA ARG A 180 5.86 18.19 1.84
C ARG A 180 5.78 16.68 1.70
N GLN A 181 4.75 16.09 2.28
CA GLN A 181 4.55 14.65 2.32
C GLN A 181 3.09 14.28 2.05
N ILE A 182 2.90 13.04 1.63
CA ILE A 182 1.60 12.38 1.54
C ILE A 182 1.65 11.13 2.41
N ILE A 183 0.73 11.03 3.36
CA ILE A 183 0.57 9.85 4.20
C ILE A 183 -0.54 8.99 3.61
N LEU A 184 -0.23 7.74 3.30
CA LEU A 184 -1.16 6.70 2.90
C LEU A 184 -1.38 5.80 4.11
N ARG A 185 -2.62 5.56 4.50
CA ARG A 185 -2.97 4.66 5.60
C ARG A 185 -4.05 3.69 5.12
N TYR A 186 -3.81 2.38 5.22
CA TYR A 186 -4.71 1.37 4.69
C TYR A 186 -4.79 0.11 5.54
N VAL A 187 -5.96 -0.52 5.51
CA VAL A 187 -6.23 -1.81 6.15
C VAL A 187 -7.40 -2.49 5.43
N GLY A 188 -7.42 -3.82 5.43
CA GLY A 188 -8.58 -4.58 4.98
C GLY A 188 -9.62 -4.73 6.09
N VAL A 189 -10.88 -4.92 5.74
CA VAL A 189 -11.96 -5.22 6.69
C VAL A 189 -12.78 -6.39 6.17
N ASP A 190 -12.96 -7.42 7.00
CA ASP A 190 -13.80 -8.58 6.67
C ASP A 190 -15.30 -8.29 6.86
N GLU A 191 -16.15 -9.27 6.50
CA GLU A 191 -17.61 -9.15 6.61
C GLU A 191 -18.13 -8.98 8.05
N ASN A 192 -17.32 -9.34 9.05
CA ASN A 192 -17.63 -9.22 10.47
C ASN A 192 -17.06 -7.94 11.08
N GLY A 193 -16.34 -7.12 10.31
CA GLY A 193 -15.68 -5.91 10.77
C GLY A 193 -14.26 -6.13 11.31
N ASN A 194 -13.70 -7.34 11.26
CA ASN A 194 -12.33 -7.54 11.72
C ASN A 194 -11.33 -6.88 10.76
N LEU A 195 -10.28 -6.29 11.32
CA LEU A 195 -9.19 -5.72 10.53
C LEU A 195 -8.28 -6.81 9.98
N LEU A 196 -7.91 -6.66 8.71
CA LEU A 196 -7.02 -7.55 7.96
C LEU A 196 -5.76 -6.77 7.57
N PRO A 197 -4.57 -7.11 8.09
CA PRO A 197 -3.34 -6.45 7.70
C PRO A 197 -3.05 -6.60 6.21
N ILE A 198 -2.62 -5.50 5.59
CA ILE A 198 -2.17 -5.47 4.18
C ILE A 198 -0.72 -4.99 4.19
N ASN A 199 0.17 -5.73 3.52
CA ASN A 199 1.59 -5.41 3.41
C ASN A 199 2.11 -5.82 2.02
N PHE A 200 2.97 -4.98 1.45
CA PHE A 200 3.56 -5.14 0.12
C PHE A 200 5.09 -5.27 0.13
N SER A 201 5.67 -5.45 1.32
CA SER A 201 7.11 -5.57 1.57
C SER A 201 7.91 -4.35 1.09
N SER A 202 7.30 -3.17 1.14
CA SER A 202 8.06 -1.91 1.01
C SER A 202 8.70 -1.56 2.35
N ASP A 203 9.94 -1.10 2.31
CA ASP A 203 10.67 -0.54 3.46
C ASP A 203 10.02 0.74 4.04
N LYS A 204 9.06 1.35 3.33
CA LYS A 204 8.28 2.50 3.79
C LYS A 204 7.02 2.13 4.58
N GLU A 205 6.64 0.85 4.60
CA GLU A 205 5.45 0.39 5.31
C GLU A 205 5.73 0.23 6.80
N ILE A 206 4.93 0.91 7.62
CA ILE A 206 4.90 0.74 9.07
C ILE A 206 3.51 0.24 9.45
N THR A 207 3.43 -0.97 9.98
CA THR A 207 2.18 -1.57 10.44
C THR A 207 2.07 -1.48 11.96
N ASP A 208 0.94 -0.97 12.46
CA ASP A 208 0.68 -0.87 13.89
C ASP A 208 0.16 -2.19 14.51
N GLU A 209 -0.09 -2.19 15.82
CA GLU A 209 -0.55 -3.38 16.56
C GLU A 209 -1.93 -3.90 16.11
N TYR A 210 -2.70 -3.07 15.41
CA TYR A 210 -4.02 -3.42 14.86
C TYR A 210 -3.94 -3.89 13.40
N GLY A 211 -2.74 -3.92 12.82
CA GLY A 211 -2.54 -4.31 11.43
C GLY A 211 -2.76 -3.18 10.42
N ILE A 212 -2.90 -1.93 10.87
CA ILE A 212 -3.11 -0.79 9.97
C ILE A 212 -1.74 -0.34 9.46
N THR A 213 -1.58 -0.34 8.15
CA THR A 213 -0.31 0.05 7.51
C THR A 213 -0.34 1.53 7.16
N THR A 214 0.77 2.22 7.48
CA THR A 214 1.02 3.62 7.15
C THR A 214 2.28 3.73 6.31
N VAL A 215 2.22 4.51 5.24
CA VAL A 215 3.34 4.85 4.36
C VAL A 215 3.44 6.37 4.27
N THR A 216 4.64 6.91 4.42
CA THR A 216 4.92 8.33 4.22
C THR A 216 5.73 8.51 2.95
N LEU A 217 5.19 9.26 2.00
CA LEU A 217 5.86 9.60 0.73
C LEU A 217 6.25 11.07 0.73
N GLU A 218 7.50 11.34 0.38
CA GLU A 218 7.98 12.70 0.15
C GLU A 218 7.44 13.23 -1.18
N ASN A 219 6.95 14.47 -1.21
CA ASN A 219 6.50 15.15 -2.41
C ASN A 219 7.65 15.92 -3.06
N TYR A 220 8.54 15.20 -3.72
CA TYR A 220 9.79 15.76 -4.23
C TYR A 220 10.06 15.28 -5.66
N SER A 221 11.05 15.88 -6.31
CA SER A 221 11.57 15.40 -7.58
C SER A 221 13.03 15.78 -7.72
N LYS A 222 13.89 14.84 -8.13
CA LYS A 222 15.34 15.10 -8.20
C LYS A 222 15.72 16.18 -9.22
N ASN A 223 14.93 16.38 -10.27
CA ASN A 223 15.14 17.44 -11.28
C ASN A 223 14.61 18.82 -10.88
N ALA A 224 14.10 19.04 -9.67
CA ALA A 224 13.53 20.32 -9.31
C ALA A 224 13.75 20.70 -7.84
N ASN A 225 14.00 21.98 -7.60
CA ASN A 225 13.83 22.59 -6.29
C ASN A 225 12.42 23.19 -6.23
N ILE A 226 11.64 22.79 -5.23
CA ILE A 226 10.25 23.21 -5.06
C ILE A 226 10.18 24.25 -3.94
N ASP A 227 9.59 25.39 -4.24
CA ASP A 227 9.14 26.34 -3.23
C ASP A 227 7.74 25.92 -2.75
N TYR A 228 7.68 25.19 -1.64
CA TYR A 228 6.43 24.68 -1.09
C TYR A 228 5.51 25.79 -0.57
N LEU A 229 6.06 26.98 -0.28
CA LEU A 229 5.27 28.12 0.17
C LEU A 229 4.37 28.62 -0.95
N THR A 230 4.91 28.75 -2.16
CA THR A 230 4.21 29.34 -3.31
C THR A 230 3.71 28.30 -4.31
N GLY A 231 4.31 27.12 -4.33
CA GLY A 231 4.13 26.07 -5.34
C GLY A 231 4.91 26.28 -6.64
N MET A 232 5.79 27.28 -6.70
CA MET A 232 6.73 27.45 -7.81
C MET A 232 7.87 26.43 -7.75
N ALA A 233 8.52 26.19 -8.88
CA ALA A 233 9.70 25.33 -8.93
C ALA A 233 10.72 25.81 -9.96
N GLU A 234 11.99 25.51 -9.67
CA GLU A 234 13.12 25.73 -10.57
C GLU A 234 13.82 24.40 -10.87
N PRO A 235 14.48 24.26 -12.04
CA PRO A 235 15.29 23.08 -12.32
C PRO A 235 16.39 22.88 -11.29
N SER A 236 16.56 21.66 -10.80
CA SER A 236 17.70 21.28 -9.98
C SER A 236 18.91 20.98 -10.86
N LEU A 237 20.10 21.34 -10.36
CA LEU A 237 21.38 21.00 -10.97
C LEU A 237 21.85 19.58 -10.59
N VAL A 238 21.12 18.90 -9.71
CA VAL A 238 21.41 17.51 -9.35
C VAL A 238 21.08 16.61 -10.54
N PRO A 239 22.03 15.78 -11.00
CA PRO A 239 21.76 14.81 -12.05
C PRO A 239 20.55 13.92 -11.67
N THR A 240 19.56 13.84 -12.56
CA THR A 240 18.42 12.93 -12.41
C THR A 240 18.78 11.46 -12.53
N GLU A 241 19.96 11.20 -13.11
CA GLU A 241 20.54 9.87 -13.19
C GLU A 241 21.58 9.76 -12.06
N THR A 242 21.33 8.90 -11.08
CA THR A 242 22.43 8.11 -10.56
C THR A 242 22.94 7.30 -11.74
N LEU A 243 24.12 7.65 -12.24
CA LEU A 243 24.92 6.75 -13.05
C LEU A 243 25.16 5.51 -12.18
N GLU A 244 24.30 4.51 -12.23
CA GLU A 244 24.66 3.17 -11.80
C GLU A 244 25.57 2.57 -12.88
N GLN A 245 26.81 3.06 -12.89
CA GLN A 245 27.96 2.32 -13.36
C GLN A 245 29.24 2.89 -12.74
N GLU A 246 29.87 2.03 -11.94
CA GLU A 246 31.30 2.04 -11.58
C GLU A 246 31.81 3.17 -10.67
N ASP A 247 31.49 3.10 -9.36
CA ASP A 247 32.51 3.23 -8.28
C ASP A 247 31.87 3.13 -6.88
N THR A 248 31.51 1.92 -6.45
CA THR A 248 31.46 1.53 -5.02
C THR A 248 31.53 0.00 -4.92
N LYS A 249 32.61 -0.57 -5.46
CA LYS A 249 33.14 -1.81 -4.89
C LYS A 249 33.81 -1.45 -3.58
N GLU A 250 33.26 -1.97 -2.50
CA GLU A 250 33.75 -2.03 -1.10
C GLU A 250 32.81 -1.32 -0.12
N LEU A 251 32.14 -2.13 0.71
CA LEU A 251 31.35 -1.81 1.90
C LEU A 251 29.84 -1.55 1.73
N GLU A 252 29.09 -2.53 1.22
CA GLU A 252 27.73 -2.81 1.76
C GLU A 252 27.25 -4.24 1.39
N ASP A 253 28.15 -5.22 1.55
CA ASP A 253 27.82 -6.64 1.48
C ASP A 253 27.41 -7.12 2.89
N ALA A 254 26.17 -6.83 3.28
CA ALA A 254 25.50 -7.53 4.37
C ALA A 254 23.98 -7.36 4.27
N ASN A 255 23.35 -8.36 3.65
CA ASN A 255 22.01 -8.87 3.97
C ASN A 255 20.79 -8.47 3.10
N LEU A 256 20.99 -8.21 1.80
CA LEU A 256 19.90 -8.36 0.82
C LEU A 256 19.83 -9.81 0.35
N ALA A 257 18.70 -10.49 0.60
CA ALA A 257 18.48 -11.87 0.16
C ALA A 257 18.59 -11.94 -1.38
N LYS A 258 19.65 -12.57 -1.89
CA LYS A 258 19.88 -12.75 -3.33
C LYS A 258 18.69 -13.47 -3.96
N VAL A 259 18.00 -12.82 -4.90
CA VAL A 259 16.90 -13.43 -5.67
C VAL A 259 17.50 -14.33 -6.75
N VAL A 260 16.93 -15.53 -6.91
CA VAL A 260 17.35 -16.50 -7.92
C VAL A 260 16.17 -16.95 -8.77
N TYR A 261 16.47 -17.33 -10.02
CA TYR A 261 15.49 -17.75 -11.02
C TYR A 261 15.52 -19.26 -11.19
N ILE A 262 14.35 -19.92 -11.17
CA ILE A 262 14.23 -21.37 -11.34
C ILE A 262 13.24 -21.69 -12.47
N ALA A 263 13.73 -22.39 -13.50
CA ALA A 263 12.89 -22.80 -14.63
C ALA A 263 11.88 -23.91 -14.26
N ARG A 264 10.94 -24.15 -15.19
CA ARG A 264 9.99 -25.28 -15.15
C ARG A 264 9.08 -25.26 -13.90
N GLN A 265 8.57 -24.09 -13.53
CA GLN A 265 7.75 -23.86 -12.33
C GLN A 265 8.45 -24.36 -11.06
N GLY A 266 9.74 -24.03 -10.89
CA GLY A 266 10.52 -24.46 -9.72
C GLY A 266 11.06 -25.89 -9.76
N LYS A 267 10.75 -26.65 -10.82
CA LYS A 267 11.17 -28.06 -10.94
C LYS A 267 12.59 -28.26 -11.46
N ALA A 268 13.27 -27.23 -11.95
CA ALA A 268 14.68 -27.35 -12.30
C ALA A 268 15.53 -27.65 -11.04
N ASP A 269 16.59 -28.45 -11.18
CA ASP A 269 17.53 -28.74 -10.09
C ASP A 269 18.55 -27.63 -9.86
N VAL A 270 18.60 -26.68 -10.79
CA VAL A 270 19.53 -25.56 -10.78
C VAL A 270 18.80 -24.22 -10.78
N TYR A 271 19.47 -23.21 -10.23
CA TYR A 271 19.04 -21.81 -10.27
C TYR A 271 20.07 -20.94 -11.00
N TRP A 272 19.62 -19.78 -11.47
CA TRP A 272 20.41 -18.75 -12.13
C TRP A 272 20.27 -17.44 -11.35
N TYR A 273 21.32 -16.61 -11.34
CA TYR A 273 21.22 -15.25 -10.80
C TYR A 273 20.65 -14.25 -11.81
N SER A 274 20.68 -14.56 -13.11
CA SER A 274 20.04 -13.76 -14.15
C SER A 274 19.22 -14.60 -15.13
N LYS A 275 18.06 -14.07 -15.55
CA LYS A 275 17.24 -14.63 -16.64
C LYS A 275 18.00 -14.70 -17.96
N ASP A 276 18.98 -13.82 -18.18
CA ASP A 276 19.77 -13.76 -19.41
C ASP A 276 20.74 -14.95 -19.55
N ASN A 277 21.15 -15.54 -18.42
CA ASN A 277 22.01 -16.71 -18.37
C ASN A 277 21.23 -18.04 -18.46
N MET A 278 19.90 -17.96 -18.50
CA MET A 278 19.06 -19.15 -18.71
C MET A 278 19.17 -19.65 -20.15
N PRO A 279 19.09 -20.97 -20.41
CA PRO A 279 19.11 -21.50 -21.76
C PRO A 279 18.09 -20.80 -22.67
N ALA A 280 18.46 -20.50 -23.92
CA ALA A 280 17.61 -19.75 -24.85
C ALA A 280 16.25 -20.42 -25.14
N ASN A 281 16.10 -21.72 -24.86
CA ASN A 281 14.84 -22.46 -24.97
C ASN A 281 14.01 -22.47 -23.67
N THR A 282 14.36 -21.63 -22.68
CA THR A 282 13.62 -21.50 -21.42
C THR A 282 12.26 -20.87 -21.67
N ASN A 283 11.19 -21.50 -21.16
CA ASN A 283 9.88 -20.89 -21.15
C ASN A 283 9.79 -19.91 -19.96
N PHE A 284 10.02 -18.62 -20.22
CA PHE A 284 10.06 -17.56 -19.19
C PHE A 284 8.73 -17.35 -18.46
N SER A 285 7.58 -17.69 -19.06
CA SER A 285 6.27 -17.69 -18.37
C SER A 285 6.16 -18.74 -17.26
N ARG A 286 7.12 -19.67 -17.19
CA ARG A 286 7.21 -20.75 -16.19
C ARG A 286 8.48 -20.66 -15.36
N VAL A 287 9.10 -19.48 -15.28
CA VAL A 287 10.21 -19.19 -14.37
C VAL A 287 9.64 -18.63 -13.08
N ILE A 288 10.12 -19.13 -11.94
CA ILE A 288 9.75 -18.61 -10.62
C ILE A 288 10.95 -17.95 -9.97
N GLU A 289 10.69 -17.04 -9.04
CA GLU A 289 11.66 -16.26 -8.29
C GLU A 289 11.55 -16.64 -6.81
N MET A 290 12.69 -16.86 -6.16
CA MET A 290 12.77 -17.07 -4.70
C MET A 290 14.14 -16.64 -4.17
N SER A 291 14.30 -16.62 -2.85
CA SER A 291 15.61 -16.34 -2.26
C SER A 291 16.60 -17.47 -2.54
N GLU A 292 17.89 -17.15 -2.64
CA GLU A 292 18.96 -18.13 -2.76
C GLU A 292 18.95 -19.10 -1.57
N ALA A 293 18.68 -18.59 -0.37
CA ALA A 293 18.56 -19.41 0.83
C ALA A 293 17.42 -20.44 0.71
N ASP A 294 16.26 -20.05 0.19
CA ASP A 294 15.14 -20.96 -0.05
C ASP A 294 15.49 -21.99 -1.13
N ALA A 295 16.12 -21.56 -2.23
CA ALA A 295 16.57 -22.44 -3.29
C ALA A 295 17.57 -23.49 -2.78
N LEU A 296 18.56 -23.08 -1.98
CA LEU A 296 19.52 -23.99 -1.34
C LEU A 296 18.83 -24.92 -0.34
N SER A 297 17.87 -24.43 0.46
CA SER A 297 17.16 -25.23 1.45
C SER A 297 16.31 -26.34 0.83
N ILE A 298 15.77 -26.12 -0.38
CA ILE A 298 15.04 -27.14 -1.15
C ILE A 298 15.94 -27.96 -2.08
N GLY A 299 17.26 -27.87 -1.90
CA GLY A 299 18.25 -28.71 -2.58
C GLY A 299 18.58 -28.29 -4.01
N LYS A 300 18.28 -27.04 -4.41
CA LYS A 300 18.75 -26.50 -5.69
C LYS A 300 20.21 -26.10 -5.58
N ARG A 301 20.89 -26.10 -6.73
CA ARG A 301 22.29 -25.69 -6.82
C ARG A 301 22.48 -24.63 -7.89
N HIS A 302 23.46 -23.76 -7.69
CA HIS A 302 23.83 -22.79 -8.71
C HIS A 302 24.31 -23.50 -9.99
N THR A 303 23.94 -22.97 -11.15
CA THR A 303 24.39 -23.48 -12.45
C THR A 303 25.86 -23.13 -12.69
N SER A 304 26.65 -24.08 -13.18
CA SER A 304 28.06 -23.84 -13.52
C SER A 304 28.25 -23.16 -14.88
N LYS A 305 27.18 -22.68 -15.51
CA LYS A 305 27.16 -22.11 -16.88
C LYS A 305 26.68 -20.66 -16.90
N GLU A 306 26.95 -19.97 -15.81
CA GLU A 306 26.71 -18.54 -15.62
C GLU A 306 28.04 -17.79 -15.65
#